data_AF-A0A2N1I411-F1
#
_entry.id   AF-A0A2N1I411-F1
#
_cell.length_a   1.000
_cell.length_b   1.000
_cell.length_c   1.000
_cell.angle_alpha   90.00
_cell.angle_beta   90.00
_cell.angle_gamma   90.00
#
_symmetry.space_group_name_H-M   'P 1'
#
loop_
_entity.id
_entity.type
_entity.pdbx_description
1 polymer ?
#
loop_
_entity_poly.entity_id
_entity_poly.type
_entity_poly.pdbx_seq_one_letter_code
_entity_poly.pdbx_strand_id
1 'polypeptide(L)'
;MTNIIYRSLSKTSYSAELKRHKATKRAPSNVPYLVDNIWEWLRPDNMPTRRLTVCASPFKELALKYATSNDLLCNVRFAGKVNVVQITNYQDAKLHPDVKKLPRIITKYLGQQWLDSELDNKQTHGQLFIPLLSSEEVAGILSTPELLDLKEQLIKTSTFWQDVNHVNGDYQLTDGELFFYADDGYYLDISEK
;
A
#
# COMPACT_ATOMS: atom_id res chain seq x y z
N MET A 1 -17.84 -20.63 -0.67
CA MET A 1 -16.75 -20.95 -1.62
C MET A 1 -15.52 -20.20 -1.16
N THR A 2 -14.36 -20.85 -1.06
CA THR A 2 -13.12 -20.14 -0.70
C THR A 2 -12.73 -19.24 -1.86
N ASN A 3 -12.67 -17.94 -1.62
CA ASN A 3 -12.26 -16.95 -2.63
C ASN A 3 -10.84 -17.30 -3.13
N ILE A 4 -10.71 -17.57 -4.44
CA ILE A 4 -9.41 -17.82 -5.07
C ILE A 4 -8.73 -16.48 -5.30
N ILE A 5 -7.47 -16.37 -4.87
CA ILE A 5 -6.65 -15.17 -5.03
C ILE A 5 -5.52 -15.47 -5.99
N TYR A 6 -5.30 -14.58 -6.95
CA TYR A 6 -4.31 -14.73 -8.01
C TYR A 6 -3.14 -13.78 -7.82
N ARG A 7 -1.94 -14.24 -8.16
CA ARG A 7 -0.73 -13.42 -8.19
C ARG A 7 0.05 -13.74 -9.45
N SER A 8 0.49 -12.70 -10.15
CA SER A 8 1.44 -12.84 -11.24
C SER A 8 2.83 -12.38 -10.82
N LEU A 9 3.86 -13.09 -11.29
CA LEU A 9 5.25 -12.88 -10.92
C LEU A 9 6.22 -13.38 -11.99
N SER A 10 7.48 -12.95 -11.89
CA SER A 10 8.56 -13.46 -12.74
C SER A 10 8.90 -14.92 -12.43
N LYS A 11 9.42 -15.64 -13.42
CA LYS A 11 9.93 -17.01 -13.22
C LYS A 11 11.02 -17.06 -12.14
N THR A 12 11.86 -16.03 -12.07
CA THR A 12 12.96 -15.95 -11.09
C THR A 12 12.48 -15.77 -9.65
N SER A 13 11.28 -15.21 -9.44
CA SER A 13 10.72 -15.00 -8.10
C SER A 13 9.88 -16.19 -7.61
N TYR A 14 9.64 -17.17 -8.48
CA TYR A 14 8.84 -18.35 -8.17
C TYR A 14 9.62 -19.35 -7.30
N SER A 15 8.90 -19.98 -6.38
CA SER A 15 9.36 -21.16 -5.65
C SER A 15 8.11 -21.96 -5.29
N ALA A 16 8.20 -23.29 -5.38
CA ALA A 16 7.16 -24.21 -4.95
C ALA A 16 7.12 -24.39 -3.41
N GLU A 17 8.12 -23.89 -2.71
CA GLU A 17 8.22 -23.97 -1.26
C GLU A 17 7.28 -22.96 -0.57
N LEU A 18 7.03 -23.20 0.72
CA LEU A 18 6.27 -22.30 1.57
C LEU A 18 6.95 -20.92 1.62
N LYS A 19 6.26 -19.89 1.13
CA LYS A 19 6.71 -18.51 1.24
C LYS A 19 6.27 -17.93 2.57
N ARG A 20 7.23 -17.48 3.36
CA ARG A 20 6.99 -16.73 4.59
C ARG A 20 6.71 -15.26 4.28
N HIS A 21 6.11 -14.57 5.24
CA HIS A 21 5.95 -13.12 5.17
C HIS A 21 7.31 -12.44 4.96
N LYS A 22 7.30 -11.26 4.34
CA LYS A 22 8.53 -10.50 4.12
C LYS A 22 9.04 -9.93 5.44
N ALA A 23 10.33 -10.10 5.70
CA ALA A 23 11.03 -9.42 6.80
C ALA A 23 11.50 -8.00 6.41
N THR A 24 11.63 -7.74 5.11
CA THR A 24 12.12 -6.45 4.59
C THR A 24 10.98 -5.60 4.04
N LYS A 25 10.95 -4.33 4.45
CA LYS A 25 10.01 -3.33 3.92
C LYS A 25 10.29 -3.10 2.43
N ARG A 26 9.23 -3.04 1.63
CA ARG A 26 9.29 -2.69 0.21
C ARG A 26 8.78 -1.26 0.02
N ALA A 27 9.61 -0.41 -0.59
CA ALA A 27 9.16 0.90 -1.05
C ALA A 27 8.03 0.74 -2.10
N PRO A 28 7.00 1.60 -2.09
CA PRO A 28 5.99 1.54 -3.13
C PRO A 28 6.61 1.88 -4.49
N SER A 29 6.23 1.11 -5.51
CA SER A 29 6.75 1.27 -6.89
C SER A 29 5.95 2.28 -7.73
N ASN A 30 4.69 2.51 -7.37
CA ASN A 30 3.66 3.16 -8.19
C ASN A 30 2.75 4.08 -7.36
N VAL A 31 3.10 4.32 -6.09
CA VAL A 31 2.47 5.29 -5.19
C VAL A 31 3.59 6.22 -4.69
N PRO A 32 3.41 7.55 -4.69
CA PRO A 32 4.40 8.46 -4.15
C PRO A 32 4.75 8.14 -2.69
N TYR A 33 6.03 8.22 -2.32
CA TYR A 33 6.48 7.90 -0.95
C TYR A 33 5.74 8.70 0.11
N LEU A 34 5.52 9.99 -0.14
CA LEU A 34 4.72 10.85 0.72
C LEU A 34 3.33 10.27 0.98
N VAL A 35 2.65 9.78 -0.05
CA VAL A 35 1.29 9.22 0.05
C VAL A 35 1.32 7.92 0.85
N ASP A 36 2.27 7.04 0.55
CA ASP A 36 2.45 5.79 1.30
C ASP A 36 2.80 6.02 2.78
N ASN A 37 3.61 7.05 3.08
CA ASN A 37 3.93 7.46 4.44
C ASN A 37 2.67 7.93 5.19
N ILE A 38 1.83 8.77 4.58
CA ILE A 38 0.58 9.22 5.20
C ILE A 38 -0.39 8.05 5.38
N TRP A 39 -0.50 7.15 4.40
CA TRP A 39 -1.31 5.94 4.55
C TRP A 39 -0.80 5.05 5.68
N GLU A 40 0.51 4.79 5.78
CA GLU A 40 1.05 3.97 6.87
C GLU A 40 0.88 4.65 8.24
N TRP A 41 1.03 5.96 8.33
CA TRP A 41 0.82 6.73 9.56
C TRP A 41 -0.64 6.66 10.04
N LEU A 42 -1.61 6.73 9.12
CA LEU A 42 -3.04 6.65 9.43
C LEU A 42 -3.59 5.22 9.45
N ARG A 43 -2.72 4.21 9.35
CA ARG A 43 -3.14 2.81 9.28
C ARG A 43 -3.76 2.37 10.61
N PRO A 44 -4.98 1.82 10.62
CA PRO A 44 -5.54 1.15 11.80
C PRO A 44 -4.69 -0.05 12.22
N ASP A 45 -4.55 -0.30 13.53
CA ASP A 45 -3.69 -1.37 14.07
C ASP A 45 -4.04 -2.77 13.55
N ASN A 46 -5.32 -3.02 13.26
CA ASN A 46 -5.81 -4.30 12.73
C ASN A 46 -5.59 -4.48 11.22
N MET A 47 -5.21 -3.43 10.50
CA MET A 47 -4.95 -3.47 9.06
C MET A 47 -3.48 -3.84 8.78
N PRO A 48 -3.21 -4.68 7.77
CA PRO A 48 -1.83 -5.07 7.47
C PRO A 48 -1.05 -3.92 6.80
N THR A 49 0.24 -3.80 7.08
CA THR A 49 1.10 -2.80 6.42
C THR A 49 1.36 -3.14 4.96
N ARG A 50 1.12 -2.18 4.05
CA ARG A 50 1.38 -2.32 2.61
C ARG A 50 2.86 -2.60 2.27
N ARG A 51 3.76 -2.32 3.22
CA ARG A 51 5.22 -2.41 3.04
C ARG A 51 5.77 -3.81 3.26
N LEU A 52 5.05 -4.67 3.98
CA LEU A 52 5.43 -6.07 4.23
C LEU A 52 4.44 -7.06 3.58
N THR A 53 3.31 -6.58 3.10
CA THR A 53 2.29 -7.41 2.46
C THR A 53 2.67 -7.87 1.06
N VAL A 54 1.95 -8.88 0.63
CA VAL A 54 1.96 -9.42 -0.73
C VAL A 54 0.73 -8.89 -1.46
N CYS A 55 0.93 -8.18 -2.58
CA CYS A 55 -0.17 -7.78 -3.47
C CYS A 55 -0.66 -8.95 -4.32
N ALA A 56 -1.95 -8.99 -4.59
CA ALA A 56 -2.63 -10.01 -5.35
C ALA A 56 -3.92 -9.44 -5.98
N SER A 57 -4.67 -10.28 -6.68
CA SER A 57 -5.90 -9.88 -7.34
C SER A 57 -6.97 -10.98 -7.24
N PRO A 58 -8.26 -10.62 -7.16
CA PRO A 58 -9.35 -11.59 -7.16
C PRO A 58 -9.61 -12.21 -8.54
N PHE A 59 -9.08 -11.60 -9.62
CA PHE A 59 -9.29 -12.05 -11.00
C PHE A 59 -7.97 -12.25 -11.74
N LYS A 60 -7.90 -13.24 -12.63
CA LYS A 60 -6.70 -13.59 -13.39
C LYS A 60 -6.23 -12.44 -14.26
N GLU A 61 -7.17 -11.82 -14.97
CA GLU A 61 -6.94 -10.76 -15.93
C GLU A 61 -6.33 -9.54 -15.25
N LEU A 62 -6.81 -9.22 -14.04
CA LEU A 62 -6.29 -8.14 -13.22
C LEU A 62 -4.93 -8.47 -12.61
N ALA A 63 -4.71 -9.71 -12.16
CA ALA A 63 -3.41 -10.18 -11.71
C ALA A 63 -2.34 -10.02 -12.80
N LEU A 64 -2.68 -10.30 -14.06
CA LEU A 64 -1.80 -10.14 -15.22
C LEU A 64 -1.62 -8.66 -15.61
N LYS A 65 -2.69 -7.86 -15.60
CA LYS A 65 -2.70 -6.44 -15.99
C LYS A 65 -1.83 -5.57 -15.09
N TYR A 66 -1.86 -5.81 -13.78
CA TYR A 66 -1.17 -4.97 -12.79
C TYR A 66 0.14 -5.57 -12.27
N ALA A 67 0.56 -6.72 -12.82
CA ALA A 67 1.83 -7.34 -12.45
C ALA A 67 3.03 -6.49 -12.88
N THR A 68 4.10 -6.51 -12.08
CA THR A 68 5.41 -6.02 -12.52
C THR A 68 6.03 -6.94 -13.58
N SER A 69 5.72 -8.24 -13.50
CA SER A 69 6.07 -9.25 -14.50
C SER A 69 4.91 -10.23 -14.59
N ASN A 70 4.55 -10.58 -15.83
CA ASN A 70 3.44 -11.47 -16.13
C ASN A 70 3.90 -12.85 -16.63
N ASP A 71 5.11 -13.30 -16.25
CA ASP A 71 5.68 -14.55 -16.75
C ASP A 71 4.86 -15.76 -16.30
N LEU A 72 4.51 -15.80 -15.02
CA LEU A 72 3.74 -16.85 -14.37
C LEU A 72 2.49 -16.27 -13.70
N LEU A 73 1.39 -17.01 -13.79
CA LEU A 73 0.18 -16.78 -13.01
C LEU A 73 0.08 -17.89 -11.98
N CYS A 74 -0.18 -17.54 -10.73
CA CYS A 74 -0.32 -18.49 -9.63
C CYS A 74 -1.58 -18.21 -8.83
N ASN A 75 -2.17 -19.27 -8.29
CA ASN A 75 -3.15 -19.21 -7.23
C ASN A 75 -2.41 -19.14 -5.89
N VAL A 76 -2.91 -18.32 -4.98
CA VAL A 76 -2.39 -18.20 -3.62
C VAL A 76 -3.15 -19.17 -2.72
N ARG A 77 -2.41 -20.06 -2.05
CA ARG A 77 -2.95 -20.97 -1.05
C ARG A 77 -2.31 -20.71 0.30
N PHE A 78 -3.09 -20.23 1.27
CA PHE A 78 -2.60 -19.92 2.61
C PHE A 78 -2.34 -21.19 3.42
N ALA A 79 -1.24 -21.20 4.20
CA ALA A 79 -0.87 -22.33 5.04
C ALA A 79 -1.53 -22.30 6.42
N GLY A 80 -2.24 -21.21 6.76
CA GLY A 80 -2.86 -21.02 8.06
C GLY A 80 -3.41 -19.60 8.21
N LYS A 81 -3.10 -18.95 9.33
CA LYS A 81 -3.57 -17.61 9.67
C LYS A 81 -3.08 -16.58 8.66
N VAL A 82 -4.02 -15.76 8.22
CA VAL A 82 -3.79 -14.69 7.25
C VAL A 82 -4.68 -13.49 7.57
N ASN A 83 -4.17 -12.29 7.30
CA ASN A 83 -4.95 -11.07 7.22
C ASN A 83 -4.97 -10.60 5.77
N VAL A 84 -6.11 -10.77 5.09
CA VAL A 84 -6.34 -10.33 3.71
C VAL A 84 -7.25 -9.11 3.73
N VAL A 85 -6.88 -8.08 3.00
CA VAL A 85 -7.71 -6.89 2.77
C VAL A 85 -7.79 -6.56 1.29
N GLN A 86 -8.87 -5.88 0.89
CA GLN A 86 -9.13 -5.46 -0.47
C GLN A 86 -9.45 -3.96 -0.53
N ILE A 87 -8.91 -3.28 -1.54
CA ILE A 87 -9.40 -1.94 -1.92
C ILE A 87 -10.77 -2.10 -2.57
N THR A 88 -11.81 -1.42 -2.11
CA THR A 88 -13.18 -1.71 -2.60
C THR A 88 -13.58 -0.90 -3.82
N ASN A 89 -13.15 0.36 -3.87
CA ASN A 89 -13.64 1.34 -4.85
C ASN A 89 -12.69 1.56 -6.05
N TYR A 90 -11.51 0.94 -6.04
CA TYR A 90 -10.46 1.16 -7.03
C TYR A 90 -9.69 -0.12 -7.35
N GLN A 91 -9.38 -0.33 -8.64
CA GLN A 91 -8.68 -1.53 -9.14
C GLN A 91 -7.24 -1.67 -8.60
N ASP A 92 -6.56 -0.56 -8.30
CA ASP A 92 -5.16 -0.52 -7.87
C ASP A 92 -4.95 0.71 -6.98
N ALA A 93 -4.11 0.59 -5.95
CA ALA A 93 -3.82 1.69 -5.03
C ALA A 93 -3.32 2.96 -5.74
N LYS A 94 -2.59 2.84 -6.86
CA LYS A 94 -2.12 4.01 -7.64
C LYS A 94 -3.26 4.84 -8.22
N LEU A 95 -4.46 4.28 -8.31
CA LEU A 95 -5.67 4.94 -8.81
C LEU A 95 -6.45 5.64 -7.70
N HIS A 96 -6.08 5.42 -6.43
CA HIS A 96 -6.75 6.04 -5.30
C HIS A 96 -6.62 7.58 -5.35
N PRO A 97 -7.69 8.36 -5.08
CA PRO A 97 -7.66 9.82 -5.18
C PRO A 97 -6.59 10.50 -4.33
N ASP A 98 -6.24 9.93 -3.17
CA ASP A 98 -5.17 10.43 -2.30
C ASP A 98 -3.83 10.60 -3.03
N VAL A 99 -3.55 9.74 -4.01
CA VAL A 99 -2.31 9.78 -4.81
C VAL A 99 -2.12 11.14 -5.48
N LYS A 100 -3.22 11.83 -5.83
CA LYS A 100 -3.21 13.18 -6.39
C LYS A 100 -3.51 14.26 -5.34
N LYS A 101 -4.44 13.98 -4.42
CA LYS A 101 -4.93 14.96 -3.43
C LYS A 101 -3.87 15.32 -2.39
N LEU A 102 -3.24 14.33 -1.76
CA LEU A 102 -2.33 14.57 -0.63
C LEU A 102 -1.08 15.37 -1.05
N PRO A 103 -0.38 15.05 -2.16
CA PRO A 103 0.75 15.85 -2.59
C PRO A 103 0.36 17.31 -2.89
N ARG A 104 -0.82 17.52 -3.48
CA ARG A 104 -1.34 18.87 -3.78
C ARG A 104 -1.66 19.67 -2.51
N ILE A 105 -2.21 19.04 -1.48
CA ILE A 105 -2.48 19.70 -0.20
C ILE A 105 -1.17 20.15 0.44
N ILE A 106 -0.18 19.26 0.47
CA ILE A 106 1.11 19.52 1.11
C ILE A 106 1.87 20.63 0.37
N THR A 107 1.99 20.54 -0.96
CA THR A 107 2.68 21.59 -1.73
C THR A 107 1.95 22.94 -1.68
N LYS A 108 0.62 22.94 -1.68
CA LYS A 108 -0.17 24.16 -1.49
C LYS A 108 0.03 24.77 -0.11
N TYR A 109 0.08 23.94 0.93
CA TYR A 109 0.27 24.39 2.30
C TYR A 109 1.65 25.01 2.52
N LEU A 110 2.70 24.35 2.02
CA LEU A 110 4.08 24.83 2.13
C LEU A 110 4.33 26.09 1.26
N GLY A 111 3.57 26.24 0.18
CA GLY A 111 3.59 27.43 -0.66
C GLY A 111 4.82 27.55 -1.57
N GLN A 112 4.75 28.51 -2.49
CA GLN A 112 5.79 28.72 -3.52
C GLN A 112 7.13 29.15 -2.90
N GLN A 113 7.09 29.91 -1.80
CA GLN A 113 8.31 30.36 -1.12
C GLN A 113 9.16 29.18 -0.61
N TRP A 114 8.53 28.13 -0.10
CA TRP A 114 9.24 26.91 0.31
C TRP A 114 9.74 26.10 -0.90
N LEU A 115 8.97 26.04 -1.98
CA LEU A 115 9.39 25.35 -3.21
C LEU A 115 10.60 26.02 -3.87
N ASP A 116 10.71 27.33 -3.77
CA ASP A 116 11.81 28.11 -4.35
C ASP A 116 12.97 28.32 -3.38
N SER A 117 12.85 27.91 -2.12
CA SER A 117 13.89 28.12 -1.12
C SER A 117 15.11 27.21 -1.35
N GLU A 118 16.22 27.58 -0.72
CA GLU A 118 17.43 26.77 -0.64
C GLU A 118 17.19 25.43 0.08
N LEU A 119 18.15 24.51 -0.08
CA LEU A 119 18.04 23.14 0.43
C LEU A 119 17.78 23.08 1.94
N ASP A 120 18.45 23.91 2.73
CA ASP A 120 18.31 23.90 4.20
C ASP A 120 16.87 24.20 4.63
N ASN A 121 16.21 25.16 3.97
CA ASN A 121 14.81 25.48 4.22
C ASN A 121 13.87 24.38 3.71
N LYS A 122 14.24 23.68 2.63
CA LYS A 122 13.48 22.53 2.12
C LYS A 122 13.58 21.33 3.05
N GLN A 123 14.73 21.07 3.66
CA GLN A 123 14.96 19.88 4.48
C GLN A 123 13.98 19.78 5.64
N THR A 124 13.63 20.89 6.28
CA THR A 124 12.72 20.92 7.44
C THR A 124 11.39 20.21 7.20
N HIS A 125 10.82 20.31 5.98
CA HIS A 125 9.54 19.69 5.63
C HIS A 125 9.65 18.62 4.54
N GLY A 126 10.77 18.63 3.81
CA GLY A 126 11.08 17.67 2.74
C GLY A 126 11.28 16.24 3.27
N GLN A 127 11.51 16.08 4.57
CA GLN A 127 11.58 14.77 5.22
C GLN A 127 10.36 13.90 4.94
N LEU A 128 9.15 14.48 4.84
CA LEU A 128 7.92 13.73 4.54
C LEU A 128 7.98 12.93 3.22
N PHE A 129 8.88 13.31 2.31
CA PHE A 129 9.06 12.68 1.00
C PHE A 129 10.08 11.52 1.02
N ILE A 130 10.77 11.30 2.15
CA ILE A 130 11.70 10.16 2.32
C ILE A 130 10.89 8.85 2.29
N PRO A 131 11.33 7.82 1.55
CA PRO A 131 10.61 6.55 1.53
C PRO A 131 10.58 5.85 2.89
N LEU A 132 9.49 5.15 3.17
CA LEU A 132 9.37 4.16 4.26
C LEU A 132 9.44 4.72 5.69
N LEU A 133 9.05 5.97 5.91
CA LEU A 133 8.96 6.57 7.24
C LEU A 133 7.98 5.80 8.14
N SER A 134 8.37 5.50 9.38
CA SER A 134 7.49 4.92 10.39
C SER A 134 6.35 5.86 10.76
N SER A 135 5.33 5.32 11.42
CA SER A 135 4.20 6.12 11.91
C SER A 135 4.69 7.20 12.90
N GLU A 136 5.65 6.85 13.75
CA GLU A 136 6.29 7.74 14.72
C GLU A 136 7.11 8.84 14.04
N GLU A 137 7.85 8.51 12.98
CA GLU A 137 8.62 9.50 12.21
C GLU A 137 7.70 10.51 11.53
N VAL A 138 6.62 10.05 10.88
CA VAL A 138 5.62 10.94 10.26
C VAL A 138 4.93 11.80 11.33
N ALA A 139 4.53 11.19 12.45
CA ALA A 139 3.90 11.91 13.55
C ALA A 139 4.83 12.97 14.14
N GLY A 140 6.12 12.68 14.29
CA GLY A 140 7.14 13.62 14.76
C GLY A 140 7.29 14.81 13.82
N ILE A 141 7.42 14.57 12.51
CA ILE A 141 7.52 15.64 11.50
C ILE A 141 6.26 16.51 11.51
N LEU A 142 5.07 15.91 11.54
CA LEU A 142 3.80 16.65 11.53
C LEU A 142 3.45 17.31 12.87
N SER A 143 4.23 17.09 13.93
CA SER A 143 4.01 17.72 15.24
C SER A 143 4.80 19.00 15.43
N THR A 144 5.56 19.47 14.43
CA THR A 144 6.17 20.81 14.49
C THR A 144 5.06 21.88 14.44
N PRO A 145 5.20 23.00 15.16
CA PRO A 145 4.16 24.03 15.25
C PRO A 145 3.63 24.51 13.89
N GLU A 146 4.52 24.61 12.89
CA GLU A 146 4.22 25.09 11.54
C GLU A 146 3.35 24.11 10.75
N LEU A 147 3.31 22.83 11.13
CA LEU A 147 2.63 21.76 10.39
C LEU A 147 1.37 21.23 11.09
N LEU A 148 0.98 21.77 12.25
CA LEU A 148 -0.19 21.30 12.99
C LEU A 148 -1.49 21.41 12.16
N ASP A 149 -1.70 22.51 11.44
CA ASP A 149 -2.87 22.66 10.58
C ASP A 149 -2.81 21.70 9.38
N LEU A 150 -1.62 21.45 8.83
CA LEU A 150 -1.44 20.46 7.77
C LEU A 150 -1.76 19.05 8.26
N LYS A 151 -1.29 18.68 9.47
CA LYS A 151 -1.58 17.40 10.11
C LYS A 151 -3.08 17.15 10.19
N GLU A 152 -3.83 18.12 10.69
CA GLU A 152 -5.30 18.05 10.78
C GLU A 152 -5.97 17.92 9.40
N GLN A 153 -5.47 18.65 8.40
CA GLN A 153 -5.97 18.53 7.02
C GLN A 153 -5.72 17.15 6.42
N LEU A 154 -4.56 16.56 6.66
CA LEU A 154 -4.19 15.22 6.16
C LEU A 154 -5.07 14.14 6.80
N ILE A 155 -5.27 14.19 8.13
CA ILE A 155 -6.17 13.26 8.85
C ILE A 155 -7.58 13.33 8.26
N LYS A 156 -8.11 14.53 8.02
CA LYS A 156 -9.47 14.72 7.50
C LYS A 156 -9.62 14.35 6.04
N THR A 157 -8.55 14.44 5.25
CA THR A 157 -8.63 14.26 3.79
C THR A 157 -8.32 12.85 3.34
N SER A 158 -7.39 12.15 3.99
CA SER A 158 -7.00 10.81 3.53
C SER A 158 -8.14 9.82 3.76
N THR A 159 -8.58 9.16 2.70
CA THR A 159 -9.68 8.18 2.77
C THR A 159 -9.24 6.75 2.51
N PHE A 160 -7.96 6.50 2.24
CA PHE A 160 -7.47 5.19 1.79
C PHE A 160 -7.94 4.01 2.65
N TRP A 161 -7.81 4.10 3.98
CA TRP A 161 -8.23 3.00 4.86
C TRP A 161 -9.74 2.87 5.03
N GLN A 162 -10.52 3.88 4.66
CA GLN A 162 -11.98 3.79 4.59
C GLN A 162 -12.42 3.02 3.34
N ASP A 163 -11.58 3.03 2.30
CA ASP A 163 -11.75 2.33 1.02
C ASP A 163 -11.11 0.92 1.02
N VAL A 164 -10.71 0.41 2.19
CA VAL A 164 -10.08 -0.91 2.36
C VAL A 164 -10.85 -1.75 3.37
N ASN A 165 -11.26 -2.96 2.97
CA ASN A 165 -12.02 -3.88 3.82
C ASN A 165 -11.31 -5.22 4.00
N HIS A 166 -11.52 -5.85 5.16
CA HIS A 166 -11.10 -7.24 5.38
C HIS A 166 -11.88 -8.20 4.48
N VAL A 167 -11.17 -9.19 3.93
CA VAL A 167 -11.75 -10.28 3.16
C VAL A 167 -11.88 -11.50 4.08
N ASN A 168 -13.10 -11.75 4.56
CA ASN A 168 -13.42 -12.89 5.42
C ASN A 168 -14.84 -13.40 5.16
N GLY A 169 -15.13 -14.66 5.54
CA GLY A 169 -16.48 -15.24 5.45
C GLY A 169 -17.12 -15.08 4.07
N ASP A 170 -18.31 -14.46 4.06
CA ASP A 170 -19.13 -14.24 2.86
C ASP A 170 -18.79 -12.94 2.10
N TYR A 171 -17.61 -12.36 2.33
CA TYR A 171 -17.18 -11.16 1.65
C TYR A 171 -17.17 -11.35 0.12
N GLN A 172 -17.90 -10.48 -0.58
CA GLN A 172 -17.96 -10.45 -2.04
C GLN A 172 -16.80 -9.65 -2.60
N LEU A 173 -15.90 -10.33 -3.31
CA LEU A 173 -14.74 -9.70 -3.94
C LEU A 173 -15.19 -8.70 -5.01
N THR A 174 -14.60 -7.50 -4.97
CA THR A 174 -14.68 -6.51 -6.06
C THR A 174 -13.51 -6.68 -7.03
N ASP A 175 -13.31 -5.77 -7.97
CA ASP A 175 -12.15 -5.76 -8.89
C ASP A 175 -10.89 -5.09 -8.30
N GLY A 176 -10.90 -4.73 -7.02
CA GLY A 176 -9.79 -4.04 -6.38
C GLY A 176 -8.59 -4.93 -6.02
N GLU A 177 -7.42 -4.29 -5.92
CA GLU A 177 -6.19 -4.91 -5.45
C GLU A 177 -6.42 -5.55 -4.07
N LEU A 178 -6.00 -6.80 -3.94
CA LEU A 178 -5.88 -7.49 -2.66
C LEU A 178 -4.46 -7.32 -2.15
N PHE A 179 -4.30 -7.14 -0.85
CA PHE A 179 -3.01 -7.31 -0.22
C PHE A 179 -3.17 -8.03 1.10
N PHE A 180 -2.19 -8.88 1.42
CA PHE A 180 -2.28 -9.74 2.58
C PHE A 180 -0.96 -9.89 3.33
N TYR A 181 -1.09 -10.19 4.60
CA TYR A 181 -0.03 -10.65 5.48
C TYR A 181 -0.37 -12.05 5.97
N ALA A 182 0.46 -13.04 5.65
CA ALA A 182 0.24 -14.45 6.01
C ALA A 182 1.23 -14.86 7.09
N ASP A 183 0.77 -14.92 8.35
CA ASP A 183 1.59 -15.27 9.52
C ASP A 183 2.24 -16.65 9.32
N ASP A 184 1.43 -17.63 8.93
CA ASP A 184 1.87 -19.01 8.71
C ASP A 184 2.46 -19.25 7.30
N GLY A 185 2.48 -18.22 6.46
CA GLY A 185 2.95 -18.28 5.08
C GLY A 185 1.91 -18.77 4.07
N TYR A 186 2.36 -18.90 2.82
CA TYR A 186 1.52 -19.25 1.68
C TYR A 186 2.30 -19.98 0.59
N TYR A 187 1.59 -20.75 -0.23
CA TYR A 187 2.10 -21.41 -1.42
C TYR A 187 1.64 -20.68 -2.68
N LEU A 188 2.39 -20.86 -3.76
CA LEU A 188 2.05 -20.40 -5.10
C LEU A 188 1.88 -21.62 -6.00
N ASP A 189 0.63 -21.96 -6.30
CA ASP A 189 0.31 -23.06 -7.19
C ASP A 189 0.15 -22.49 -8.62
N ILE A 190 0.93 -22.96 -9.60
CA ILE A 190 0.89 -22.45 -10.98
C ILE A 190 -0.52 -22.64 -11.55
N SER A 191 -1.06 -21.58 -12.15
CA SER A 191 -2.35 -21.57 -12.84
C SER A 191 -2.14 -21.34 -14.33
N GLU A 192 -3.05 -21.90 -15.12
CA GLU A 192 -3.21 -21.52 -16.52
C GLU A 192 -3.62 -20.05 -16.62
N LYS A 193 -2.99 -19.34 -17.57
CA LYS A 193 -3.23 -17.93 -17.86
C LYS A 193 -4.58 -17.72 -18.51
#